data_AF-A0A2I0D8K8-F1
#
_entry.id   AF-A0A2I0D8K8-F1
#
_cell.length_a   1.000
_cell.length_b   1.000
_cell.length_c   1.000
_cell.angle_alpha   90.00
_cell.angle_beta   90.00
_cell.angle_gamma   90.00
#
_symmetry.space_group_name_H-M   'P 1'
#
loop_
_entity.id
_entity.type
_entity.pdbx_description
1 polymer ?
#
loop_
_entity_poly.entity_id
_entity_poly.type
_entity_poly.pdbx_seq_one_letter_code
_entity_poly.pdbx_strand_id
1 'polypeptide(L)'
;MRYYYLTIILILLFVSCQNSISDKVEFICENGNKKITIEIENGMDFLTYNKPSKTNFVVTNIDPVNLRIAGPGITILGTNKDKTAMQTEIKVTTNYLENDTLNIKVWYDNEDSQKVCEFKIPVNKAE
;
A
#
# COMPACT_ATOMS: atom_id res chain seq x y z
N MET A 1 47.98 -18.89 -36.51
CA MET A 1 46.75 -19.30 -35.80
C MET A 1 46.94 -19.03 -34.29
N ARG A 2 47.31 -17.82 -33.85
CA ARG A 2 46.46 -16.65 -33.54
C ARG A 2 45.18 -16.98 -32.76
N TYR A 3 45.35 -16.99 -31.44
CA TYR A 3 44.43 -16.45 -30.42
C TYR A 3 42.98 -16.96 -30.42
N TYR A 4 42.75 -18.19 -29.92
CA TYR A 4 41.40 -18.70 -29.65
C TYR A 4 41.18 -19.19 -28.20
N TYR A 5 42.10 -18.90 -27.28
CA TYR A 5 41.99 -19.38 -25.89
C TYR A 5 41.80 -18.27 -24.85
N LEU A 6 41.69 -17.00 -25.25
CA LEU A 6 41.62 -15.87 -24.30
C LEU A 6 40.26 -15.13 -24.27
N THR A 7 39.25 -15.63 -24.99
CA THR A 7 37.94 -14.96 -25.13
C THR A 7 36.80 -15.64 -24.38
N ILE A 8 37.07 -16.67 -23.56
CA ILE A 8 36.02 -17.40 -22.82
C ILE A 8 35.81 -16.85 -21.39
N ILE A 9 36.72 -16.04 -20.86
CA ILE A 9 36.64 -15.53 -19.47
C ILE A 9 35.88 -14.18 -19.36
N LEU A 10 35.38 -13.62 -20.46
CA LEU A 10 34.75 -12.29 -20.47
C LEU A 10 33.21 -12.31 -20.65
N ILE A 11 32.54 -13.37 -20.21
CA ILE A 11 31.06 -13.44 -20.25
C ILE A 11 30.47 -13.78 -18.86
N LEU A 12 31.30 -13.88 -17.82
CA LEU A 12 30.85 -14.10 -16.43
C LEU A 12 30.45 -12.81 -15.68
N LEU A 13 30.40 -11.67 -16.38
CA LEU A 13 29.85 -10.43 -15.86
C LEU A 13 28.39 -10.24 -16.28
N PHE A 14 27.61 -11.32 -16.31
CA PHE A 14 26.18 -11.21 -16.04
C PHE A 14 26.03 -10.79 -14.59
N VAL A 15 26.15 -9.48 -14.38
CA VAL A 15 25.67 -8.75 -13.22
C VAL A 15 24.20 -9.16 -13.08
N SER A 16 23.95 -10.22 -12.34
CA SER A 16 22.67 -10.48 -11.71
C SER A 16 22.46 -9.40 -10.65
N CYS A 17 22.23 -8.16 -11.11
CA CYS A 17 21.25 -7.33 -10.46
C CYS A 17 19.90 -7.98 -10.76
N GLN A 18 19.60 -9.03 -10.00
CA GLN A 18 18.22 -9.25 -9.61
C GLN A 18 17.87 -7.99 -8.82
N ASN A 19 17.34 -6.97 -9.50
CA ASN A 19 16.41 -6.07 -8.85
C ASN A 19 15.42 -7.03 -8.19
N SER A 20 15.48 -7.13 -6.88
CA SER A 20 14.34 -7.57 -6.11
C SER A 20 13.25 -6.58 -6.49
N ILE A 21 12.47 -6.93 -7.51
CA ILE A 21 11.10 -6.48 -7.63
C ILE A 21 10.51 -7.00 -6.33
N SER A 22 10.56 -6.16 -5.30
CA SER A 22 9.84 -6.40 -4.07
C SER A 22 8.41 -6.56 -4.55
N ASP A 23 7.88 -7.78 -4.47
CA ASP A 23 6.48 -8.03 -4.77
C ASP A 23 5.70 -7.01 -3.92
N LYS A 24 5.16 -5.99 -4.58
CA LYS A 24 4.46 -4.89 -3.92
C LYS A 24 3.32 -5.54 -3.15
N VAL A 25 3.29 -5.45 -1.82
CA VAL A 25 2.15 -5.97 -1.05
C VAL A 25 0.93 -5.15 -1.45
N GLU A 26 0.03 -5.78 -2.19
CA GLU A 26 -1.18 -5.12 -2.64
C GLU A 26 -2.27 -5.23 -1.57
N PHE A 27 -2.58 -4.11 -0.93
CA PHE A 27 -3.69 -4.00 0.01
C PHE A 27 -5.01 -3.90 -0.74
N ILE A 28 -5.55 -5.05 -1.19
CA ILE A 28 -6.75 -5.13 -2.02
C ILE A 28 -7.89 -5.82 -1.27
N CYS A 29 -9.09 -5.25 -1.43
CA CYS A 29 -10.36 -5.87 -1.03
C CYS A 29 -11.33 -5.81 -2.21
N GLU A 30 -11.90 -6.95 -2.58
CA GLU A 30 -12.84 -7.08 -3.70
C GLU A 30 -14.16 -7.72 -3.23
N ASN A 31 -15.27 -7.20 -3.74
CA ASN A 31 -16.60 -7.76 -3.54
C ASN A 31 -17.43 -7.59 -4.82
N GLY A 32 -17.55 -8.66 -5.60
CA GLY A 32 -18.20 -8.63 -6.90
C GLY A 32 -17.48 -7.68 -7.86
N ASN A 33 -18.17 -6.66 -8.36
CA ASN A 33 -17.59 -5.64 -9.24
C ASN A 33 -16.96 -4.45 -8.50
N LYS A 34 -16.95 -4.47 -7.16
CA LYS A 34 -16.41 -3.39 -6.32
C LYS A 34 -15.03 -3.75 -5.82
N LYS A 35 -14.13 -2.76 -5.82
CA LYS A 35 -12.76 -2.91 -5.33
C LYS A 35 -12.32 -1.70 -4.52
N ILE A 36 -11.55 -1.92 -3.46
CA ILE A 36 -10.79 -0.91 -2.73
C ILE A 36 -9.33 -1.36 -2.67
N THR A 37 -8.42 -0.45 -3.03
CA THR A 37 -6.97 -0.65 -2.93
C THR A 37 -6.37 0.46 -2.08
N ILE A 38 -5.51 0.11 -1.12
CA ILE A 38 -4.71 1.11 -0.38
C ILE A 38 -3.36 1.27 -1.05
N GLU A 39 -3.06 2.51 -1.44
CA GLU A 39 -1.74 2.90 -1.93
C GLU A 39 -1.08 3.80 -0.90
N ILE A 40 0.13 3.43 -0.46
CA ILE A 40 0.95 4.25 0.42
C ILE A 40 1.94 5.06 -0.43
N GLU A 41 2.21 6.29 -0.02
CA GLU A 41 3.16 7.20 -0.68
C GLU A 41 4.47 6.49 -1.05
N ASN A 42 4.98 6.80 -2.25
CA ASN A 42 6.18 6.17 -2.84
C ASN A 42 6.08 4.65 -3.07
N GLY A 43 4.86 4.09 -3.05
CA GLY A 43 4.64 2.67 -3.35
C GLY A 43 5.09 1.72 -2.24
N MET A 44 5.25 2.23 -1.01
CA MET A 44 5.61 1.41 0.14
C MET A 44 4.50 0.42 0.49
N ASP A 45 4.89 -0.68 1.12
CA ASP A 45 4.04 -1.73 1.68
C ASP A 45 3.93 -1.68 3.21
N PHE A 46 4.49 -0.64 3.84
CA PHE A 46 4.39 -0.42 5.27
C PHE A 46 4.28 1.08 5.61
N LEU A 47 3.84 1.36 6.83
CA LEU A 47 3.90 2.69 7.44
C LEU A 47 5.11 2.79 8.37
N THR A 48 5.59 4.00 8.63
CA THR A 48 6.66 4.22 9.61
C THR A 48 6.09 4.89 10.86
N TYR A 49 6.44 4.38 12.04
CA TYR A 49 6.04 4.99 13.31
C TYR A 49 6.43 6.47 13.39
N ASN A 50 5.53 7.26 13.97
CA ASN A 50 5.67 8.70 14.20
C ASN A 50 5.89 9.56 12.95
N LYS A 51 5.82 8.97 11.75
CA LYS A 51 5.95 9.65 10.47
C LYS A 51 4.58 9.68 9.78
N PRO A 52 4.04 10.86 9.44
CA PRO A 52 2.86 10.92 8.59
C PRO A 52 3.20 10.33 7.22
N SER A 53 2.30 9.51 6.67
CA SER A 53 2.40 8.99 5.31
C SER A 53 1.09 9.27 4.58
N LYS A 54 1.18 9.83 3.37
CA LYS A 54 0.01 9.96 2.52
C LYS A 54 -0.43 8.59 2.03
N THR A 55 -1.73 8.35 2.04
CA THR A 55 -2.30 7.14 1.45
C THR A 55 -3.54 7.48 0.62
N ASN A 56 -3.78 6.68 -0.41
CA ASN A 56 -4.98 6.76 -1.23
C ASN A 56 -5.78 5.47 -1.07
N PHE A 57 -7.07 5.60 -0.77
CA PHE A 57 -8.04 4.52 -0.87
C PHE A 57 -8.65 4.59 -2.26
N VAL A 58 -8.03 3.92 -3.23
CA VAL A 58 -8.44 3.89 -4.63
C VAL A 58 -9.61 2.93 -4.77
N VAL A 59 -10.65 3.36 -5.50
CA VAL A 59 -11.89 2.61 -5.61
C VAL A 59 -12.25 2.26 -7.05
N THR A 60 -12.94 1.14 -7.22
CA THR A 60 -13.60 0.75 -8.47
C THR A 60 -15.07 0.50 -8.19
N ASN A 61 -15.97 1.11 -8.97
CA ASN A 61 -17.43 1.00 -8.84
C ASN A 61 -17.98 1.37 -7.43
N ILE A 62 -17.29 2.28 -6.74
CA ILE A 62 -17.71 2.88 -5.47
C ILE A 62 -17.46 4.39 -5.60
N ASP A 63 -18.37 5.23 -5.11
CA ASP A 63 -18.11 6.66 -4.96
C ASP A 63 -17.26 6.87 -3.69
N PRO A 64 -16.03 7.43 -3.78
CA PRO A 64 -15.15 7.58 -2.62
C PRO A 64 -15.76 8.44 -1.51
N VAL A 65 -16.72 9.33 -1.79
CA VAL A 65 -17.40 10.13 -0.75
C VAL A 65 -18.21 9.26 0.22
N ASN A 66 -18.60 8.06 -0.20
CA ASN A 66 -19.36 7.12 0.63
C ASN A 66 -18.46 6.21 1.47
N LEU A 67 -17.13 6.36 1.39
CA LEU A 67 -16.22 5.61 2.23
C LEU A 67 -16.28 6.14 3.67
N ARG A 68 -16.47 5.22 4.60
CA ARG A 68 -16.18 5.45 6.02
C ARG A 68 -14.92 4.68 6.34
N ILE A 69 -13.89 5.37 6.82
CA ILE A 69 -12.58 4.79 7.09
C ILE A 69 -12.30 4.94 8.58
N ALA A 70 -11.96 3.85 9.26
CA ALA A 70 -11.59 3.85 10.66
C ALA A 70 -10.26 3.13 10.90
N GLY A 71 -9.42 3.75 11.71
CA GLY A 71 -8.13 3.25 12.16
C GLY A 71 -7.39 4.35 12.93
N PRO A 72 -6.49 4.01 13.86
CA PRO A 72 -5.77 5.00 14.63
C PRO A 72 -4.86 5.86 13.75
N GLY A 73 -4.86 7.18 14.00
CA GLY A 73 -3.97 8.13 13.33
C GLY A 73 -4.35 8.51 11.89
N ILE A 74 -5.54 8.12 11.42
CA ILE A 74 -6.04 8.45 10.08
C ILE A 74 -6.66 9.86 10.07
N THR A 75 -6.23 10.69 9.13
CA THR A 75 -6.80 12.00 8.82
C THR A 75 -7.31 12.00 7.39
N ILE A 76 -8.60 12.34 7.18
CA ILE A 76 -9.18 12.46 5.84
C ILE A 76 -8.78 13.81 5.23
N LEU A 77 -8.17 13.79 4.04
CA LEU A 77 -7.78 14.99 3.30
C LEU A 77 -8.82 15.40 2.24
N GLY A 78 -9.69 14.47 1.85
CA GLY A 78 -10.76 14.68 0.88
C GLY A 78 -10.68 13.70 -0.29
N THR A 79 -11.50 13.92 -1.32
CA THR A 79 -11.48 13.10 -2.54
C THR A 79 -10.59 13.74 -3.60
N ASN A 80 -9.89 12.93 -4.39
CA ASN A 80 -9.16 13.45 -5.55
C ASN A 80 -10.12 14.06 -6.60
N LYS A 81 -9.56 14.86 -7.52
CA LYS A 81 -10.35 15.59 -8.54
C LYS A 81 -11.23 14.67 -9.38
N ASP A 82 -10.74 13.49 -9.72
CA ASP A 82 -11.43 12.54 -10.59
C ASP A 82 -12.41 11.62 -9.84
N LYS A 83 -12.53 11.79 -8.51
CA LYS A 83 -13.39 10.99 -7.62
C LYS A 83 -13.14 9.49 -7.75
N THR A 84 -11.89 9.10 -7.89
CA THR A 84 -11.44 7.70 -7.94
C THR A 84 -10.73 7.26 -6.66
N ALA A 85 -10.45 8.20 -5.75
CA ALA A 85 -9.79 7.90 -4.48
C ALA A 85 -10.21 8.85 -3.35
N MET A 86 -10.27 8.30 -2.13
CA MET A 86 -10.25 9.08 -0.89
C MET A 86 -8.79 9.24 -0.44
N GLN A 87 -8.35 10.48 -0.33
CA GLN A 87 -7.00 10.84 0.09
C GLN A 87 -6.94 10.97 1.61
N THR A 88 -5.95 10.36 2.23
CA THR A 88 -5.76 10.41 3.67
C THR A 88 -4.29 10.60 4.03
N GLU A 89 -4.05 11.04 5.26
CA GLU A 89 -2.74 10.98 5.91
C GLU A 89 -2.85 10.06 7.12
N ILE A 90 -1.91 9.12 7.26
CA ILE A 90 -1.87 8.19 8.39
C ILE A 90 -0.60 8.44 9.19
N LYS A 91 -0.74 8.74 10.49
CA LYS A 91 0.37 8.83 11.44
C LYS A 91 0.13 7.90 12.62
N VAL A 92 0.79 6.75 12.58
CA VAL A 92 0.74 5.77 13.68
C VAL A 92 1.76 6.17 14.74
N THR A 93 1.34 6.34 16.00
CA THR A 93 2.30 6.53 17.11
C THR A 93 2.67 5.20 17.74
N THR A 94 3.84 5.15 18.39
CA THR A 94 4.46 3.93 18.95
C THR A 94 3.67 3.24 20.06
N ASN A 95 2.58 3.83 20.56
CA ASN A 95 1.91 3.36 21.77
C ASN A 95 0.58 2.65 21.48
N TYR A 96 0.20 2.49 20.20
CA TYR A 96 -1.16 2.06 19.85
C TYR A 96 -1.28 0.62 19.33
N LEU A 97 -0.19 -0.07 18.99
CA LEU A 97 -0.25 -1.36 18.30
C LEU A 97 0.45 -2.46 19.10
N GLU A 98 -0.21 -3.60 19.28
CA GLU A 98 0.37 -4.77 19.97
C GLU A 98 1.36 -5.55 19.09
N ASN A 99 1.13 -5.60 17.77
CA ASN A 99 1.85 -6.47 16.83
C ASN A 99 2.42 -5.71 15.62
N ASP A 100 2.78 -4.43 15.78
CA ASP A 100 3.34 -3.61 14.69
C ASP A 100 2.48 -3.64 13.40
N THR A 101 1.16 -3.76 13.57
CA THR A 101 0.19 -3.91 12.47
C THR A 101 -0.99 -2.99 12.71
N LEU A 102 -1.19 -2.03 11.81
CA LEU A 102 -2.35 -1.15 11.80
C LEU A 102 -3.54 -1.87 11.16
N ASN A 103 -4.60 -2.07 11.94
CA ASN A 103 -5.88 -2.53 11.40
C ASN A 103 -6.70 -1.33 10.92
N ILE A 104 -7.10 -1.34 9.65
CA ILE A 104 -7.99 -0.35 9.06
C ILE A 104 -9.27 -1.03 8.61
N LYS A 105 -10.42 -0.46 8.99
CA LYS A 105 -11.73 -0.89 8.49
C LYS A 105 -12.28 0.16 7.55
N VAL A 106 -12.80 -0.29 6.41
CA VAL A 106 -13.42 0.56 5.40
C VAL A 106 -14.81 0.03 5.10
N TRP A 107 -15.81 0.85 5.36
CA TRP A 107 -17.19 0.60 4.95
C TRP A 107 -17.49 1.37 3.68
N TYR A 108 -18.23 0.75 2.78
CA TYR A 108 -18.70 1.35 1.54
C TYR A 108 -20.18 0.99 1.32
N ASP A 109 -20.89 1.86 0.63
CA ASP A 109 -22.35 1.88 0.52
C ASP A 109 -23.05 2.13 1.87
N ASN A 110 -23.96 3.11 1.92
CA ASN A 110 -24.59 3.55 3.18
C ASN A 110 -25.66 2.59 3.72
N GLU A 111 -26.05 1.57 2.96
CA GLU A 111 -27.25 0.79 3.24
C GLU A 111 -27.01 -0.47 4.08
N ASP A 112 -25.78 -0.97 4.18
CA ASP A 112 -25.53 -2.21 4.89
C ASP A 112 -24.21 -2.20 5.67
N SER A 113 -24.33 -2.26 7.00
CA SER A 113 -23.21 -2.36 7.94
C SER A 113 -22.34 -3.61 7.73
N GLN A 114 -22.76 -4.53 6.87
CA GLN A 114 -22.08 -5.80 6.58
C GLN A 114 -20.94 -5.67 5.56
N LYS A 115 -20.90 -4.62 4.73
CA LYS A 115 -19.87 -4.49 3.68
C LYS A 115 -18.63 -3.78 4.22
N VAL A 116 -17.74 -4.56 4.81
CA VAL A 116 -16.48 -4.11 5.40
C VAL A 116 -15.30 -4.70 4.66
N CYS A 117 -14.37 -3.85 4.27
CA CYS A 117 -13.00 -4.25 3.95
C CYS A 117 -12.12 -4.05 5.19
N GLU A 118 -11.44 -5.10 5.60
CA GLU A 118 -10.45 -5.03 6.68
C GLU A 118 -9.04 -5.16 6.09
N PHE A 119 -8.20 -4.17 6.37
CA PHE A 119 -6.81 -4.13 5.92
C PHE A 119 -5.89 -4.20 7.13
N LYS A 120 -4.79 -4.94 6.96
CA LYS A 120 -3.71 -5.06 7.96
C LYS A 120 -2.45 -4.51 7.34
N ILE A 121 -2.04 -3.31 7.78
CA ILE A 121 -0.86 -2.62 7.23
C ILE A 121 0.29 -2.75 8.23
N PRO A 122 1.44 -3.32 7.86
CA PRO A 122 2.63 -3.35 8.70
C PRO A 122 3.11 -1.95 9.07
N VAL A 123 3.66 -1.79 10.27
CA VAL A 123 4.23 -0.54 10.77
C VAL A 123 5.64 -0.78 11.29
N ASN A 124 6.62 -0.14 10.66
CA ASN A 124 8.03 -0.29 11.01
C ASN A 124 8.53 0.91 11.82
N LYS A 125 9.58 0.68 12.61
CA LYS A 125 10.33 1.79 13.23
C LYS A 125 11.04 2.57 12.13
N ALA A 126 11.26 3.87 12.36
CA ALA A 126 12.15 4.64 11.49
C ALA A 126 13.57 4.05 11.60
N GLU A 127 14.22 3.85 10.45
CA GLU A 127 15.65 3.52 10.38
C GLU A 127 16.52 4.70 10.83
#